data_AF-A0A2N0NEZ1-F1
#
_entry.id   AF-A0A2N0NEZ1-F1
#
_cell.length_a   1.000
_cell.length_b   1.000
_cell.length_c   1.000
_cell.angle_alpha   90.00
_cell.angle_beta   90.00
_cell.angle_gamma   90.00
#
_symmetry.space_group_name_H-M   'P 1'
#
loop_
_entity.id
_entity.type
_entity.pdbx_description
1 polymer ?
#
loop_
_entity_poly.entity_id
_entity_poly.type
_entity_poly.pdbx_seq_one_letter_code
_entity_poly.pdbx_strand_id
1 'polypeptide(L)'
;TFHRNNLITRVDYVWSCPLLKGFALTACIFDAQDICTSDHNPVITYYDMSLLLTSIKLARARQLKRNTRRVFKFDSVTDLQWTEFADKADAICDVSPSTFSSWHINQMCEYLQSRILKAANATLPSSTVGNNYTPKVPKDLEILTQHYQFLNRLMHSIRLLRKYPLTYSVAHEHKWSVHLIRLHNILQLYKKVFTFVPTFPPSLSSCRQDNFKSLLDDLSNISKSLRGFHLLQEKEFQDSFIRAHLDDRNNNFETDLSSFIDSALSRTRRRITLDRVFIDHPTHPQLLTDPKD
;
A
#
# COMPACT_ATOMS: atom_id res chain seq x y z
N THR A 1 -13.63 26.86 20.54
CA THR A 1 -13.41 26.76 19.09
C THR A 1 -14.19 27.83 18.40
N PHE A 2 -15.42 28.13 18.78
CA PHE A 2 -16.15 29.30 18.30
C PHE A 2 -16.06 30.47 19.29
N HIS A 3 -15.84 31.68 18.79
CA HIS A 3 -15.68 32.92 19.55
C HIS A 3 -16.53 34.03 18.93
N ARG A 4 -17.59 34.46 19.61
CA ARG A 4 -18.41 35.59 19.16
C ARG A 4 -18.92 36.41 20.34
N ASN A 5 -18.78 37.73 20.28
CA ASN A 5 -19.30 38.66 21.30
C ASN A 5 -18.91 38.28 22.74
N ASN A 6 -17.63 37.98 22.98
CA ASN A 6 -17.07 37.50 24.26
C ASN A 6 -17.63 36.16 24.79
N LEU A 7 -18.40 35.42 23.99
CA LEU A 7 -18.81 34.06 24.28
C LEU A 7 -17.88 33.08 23.57
N ILE A 8 -17.36 32.11 24.33
CA ILE A 8 -16.49 31.05 23.84
C ILE A 8 -17.24 29.73 23.99
N THR A 9 -17.48 29.03 22.88
CA THR A 9 -18.09 27.71 22.88
C THR A 9 -17.23 26.68 22.14
N ARG A 10 -17.38 25.41 22.51
CA ARG A 10 -16.71 24.29 21.86
C ARG A 10 -17.72 23.51 21.03
N VAL A 11 -17.73 23.79 19.73
CA VAL A 11 -18.66 23.18 18.77
C VAL A 11 -17.94 22.35 17.71
N ASP A 12 -16.63 22.54 17.56
CA ASP A 12 -15.81 21.85 16.57
C ASP A 12 -15.05 20.70 17.22
N TYR A 13 -15.18 19.51 16.64
CA TYR A 13 -14.60 18.27 17.15
C TYR A 13 -13.94 17.49 16.02
N VAL A 14 -12.77 16.91 16.32
CA VAL A 14 -12.12 15.92 15.45
C VAL A 14 -12.36 14.54 16.05
N TRP A 15 -13.15 13.73 15.34
CA TRP A 15 -13.39 12.33 15.71
C TRP A 15 -12.41 11.43 14.94
N SER A 16 -11.86 10.44 15.63
CA SER A 16 -10.93 9.48 15.01
C SER A 16 -11.27 8.05 15.42
N CYS A 17 -10.98 7.09 14.52
CA CYS A 17 -11.14 5.66 14.80
C CYS A 17 -10.29 5.26 16.04
N PRO A 18 -10.77 4.38 16.93
CA PRO A 18 -10.00 3.91 18.09
C PRO A 18 -8.61 3.36 17.73
N LEU A 19 -8.43 2.84 16.52
CA LEU A 19 -7.15 2.36 16.00
C LEU A 19 -6.10 3.47 15.83
N LEU A 20 -6.54 4.72 15.63
CA LEU A 20 -5.66 5.89 15.46
C LEU A 20 -5.23 6.49 16.79
N LYS A 21 -5.86 6.09 17.92
CA LYS A 21 -5.57 6.62 19.25
C LYS A 21 -4.10 6.43 19.65
N GLY A 22 -3.49 5.30 19.29
CA GLY A 22 -2.08 5.02 19.58
C GLY A 22 -1.08 5.84 18.77
N PHE A 23 -1.54 6.53 17.72
CA PHE A 23 -0.71 7.36 16.84
C PHE A 23 -0.96 8.85 17.03
N ALA A 24 -1.99 9.25 17.80
CA ALA A 24 -2.26 10.66 18.09
C ALA A 24 -1.18 11.17 19.05
N LEU A 25 -0.37 12.12 18.59
CA LEU A 25 0.67 12.75 19.39
C LEU A 25 0.08 13.80 20.32
N THR A 26 -0.74 14.69 19.78
CA THR A 26 -1.42 15.74 20.54
C THR A 26 -2.56 16.35 19.72
N ALA A 27 -3.48 17.04 20.38
CA ALA A 27 -4.49 17.88 19.75
C ALA A 27 -4.53 19.23 20.46
N CYS A 28 -4.53 20.32 19.69
CA CYS A 28 -4.63 21.67 20.23
C CYS A 28 -5.66 22.50 19.46
N ILE A 29 -6.22 23.48 20.15
CA ILE A 29 -7.01 24.54 19.54
C ILE A 29 -6.03 25.67 19.30
N PHE A 30 -5.84 26.05 18.05
CA PHE A 30 -4.95 27.13 17.69
C PHE A 30 -5.73 28.45 17.69
N ASP A 31 -5.23 29.44 18.41
CA ASP A 31 -5.87 30.76 18.46
C ASP A 31 -5.49 31.54 17.20
N ALA A 32 -6.45 31.66 16.29
CA ALA A 32 -6.23 32.21 14.96
C ALA A 32 -6.59 33.70 14.88
N GLN A 33 -6.86 34.36 16.00
CA GLN A 33 -7.25 35.78 16.04
C GLN A 33 -6.31 36.71 15.25
N ASP A 34 -5.02 36.38 15.20
CA ASP A 34 -4.01 37.19 14.50
C ASP A 34 -3.74 36.72 13.04
N ILE A 35 -4.35 35.62 12.59
CA ILE A 35 -4.00 34.94 11.33
C ILE A 35 -5.19 34.81 10.37
N CYS A 36 -6.42 34.70 10.88
CA CYS A 36 -7.63 34.52 10.07
C CYS A 36 -8.79 35.39 10.57
N THR A 37 -9.62 35.89 9.66
CA THR A 37 -10.84 36.67 9.97
C THR A 37 -12.03 35.80 10.41
N SER A 38 -11.76 34.57 10.87
CA SER A 38 -12.79 33.60 11.25
C SER A 38 -13.14 33.74 12.73
N ASP A 39 -14.41 33.62 13.07
CA ASP A 39 -14.88 33.47 14.45
C ASP A 39 -14.68 32.03 15.00
N HIS A 40 -14.10 31.13 14.20
CA HIS A 40 -13.66 29.81 14.62
C HIS A 40 -12.13 29.68 14.70
N ASN A 41 -11.66 29.26 15.87
CA ASN A 41 -10.32 28.78 16.16
C ASN A 41 -10.15 27.31 15.72
N PRO A 42 -9.20 27.02 14.81
CA PRO A 42 -9.03 25.68 14.26
C PRO A 42 -8.58 24.66 15.32
N VAL A 43 -9.11 23.44 15.19
CA VAL A 43 -8.68 22.28 15.97
C VAL A 43 -7.66 21.50 15.15
N ILE A 44 -6.43 21.40 15.65
CA ILE A 44 -5.34 20.72 14.96
C ILE A 44 -4.98 19.47 15.77
N THR A 45 -5.04 18.31 15.12
CA THR A 45 -4.60 17.04 15.70
C THR A 45 -3.36 16.55 14.98
N TYR A 46 -2.30 16.29 15.73
CA TYR A 46 -1.03 15.78 15.22
C TYR A 46 -1.00 14.26 15.39
N TYR A 47 -0.63 13.57 14.31
CA TYR A 47 -0.41 12.13 14.30
C TYR A 47 1.06 11.82 14.01
N ASP A 48 1.55 10.73 14.58
CA ASP A 48 2.86 10.18 14.23
C ASP A 48 2.85 9.70 12.77
N MET A 49 3.84 10.15 11.99
CA MET A 49 4.06 9.71 10.60
C MET A 49 4.29 8.21 10.46
N SER A 50 4.62 7.52 11.56
CA SER A 50 4.60 6.07 11.61
C SER A 50 3.23 5.50 11.23
N LEU A 51 2.12 6.23 11.39
CA LEU A 51 0.79 5.88 10.86
C LEU A 51 0.81 5.63 9.34
N LEU A 52 1.53 6.47 8.58
CA LEU A 52 1.64 6.38 7.12
C LEU A 52 2.68 5.35 6.68
N LEU A 53 3.71 5.09 7.49
CA LEU A 53 4.73 4.06 7.21
C LEU A 53 4.32 2.66 7.70
N THR A 54 3.35 2.59 8.61
CA THR A 54 2.72 1.36 9.09
C THR A 54 1.46 1.01 8.31
N SER A 55 1.18 1.70 7.19
CA SER A 55 0.26 1.24 6.15
C SER A 55 0.80 -0.06 5.55
N ILE A 56 0.59 -1.11 6.32
CA ILE A 56 0.71 -2.52 6.01
C ILE A 56 2.10 -2.90 5.48
N LYS A 57 3.08 -3.00 6.38
CA LYS A 57 4.23 -3.89 6.13
C LYS A 57 3.67 -5.23 5.64
N LEU A 58 4.16 -5.73 4.51
CA LEU A 58 3.74 -7.00 3.89
C LEU A 58 3.63 -8.15 4.93
N ALA A 59 4.49 -8.13 5.95
CA ALA A 59 4.43 -9.05 7.09
C ALA A 59 3.14 -8.95 7.92
N ARG A 60 2.65 -7.73 8.25
CA ARG A 60 1.39 -7.50 8.98
C ARG A 60 0.18 -7.81 8.10
N ALA A 61 0.27 -7.58 6.78
CA ALA A 61 -0.72 -8.01 5.79
C ALA A 61 -0.90 -9.53 5.78
N ARG A 62 0.23 -10.26 5.76
CA ARG A 62 0.31 -11.72 5.85
C ARG A 62 -0.25 -12.21 7.19
N GLN A 63 0.09 -11.56 8.30
CA GLN A 63 -0.41 -11.87 9.64
C GLN A 63 -1.92 -11.67 9.77
N LEU A 64 -2.48 -10.64 9.11
CA LEU A 64 -3.92 -10.34 9.10
C LEU A 64 -4.70 -11.02 7.95
N LYS A 65 -4.07 -11.93 7.18
CA LYS A 65 -4.64 -12.54 5.96
C LYS A 65 -5.16 -11.53 4.91
N ARG A 66 -4.71 -10.27 4.94
CA ARG A 66 -5.16 -9.18 4.05
C ARG A 66 -4.45 -9.16 2.68
N ASN A 67 -3.64 -10.16 2.35
CA ASN A 67 -3.01 -10.27 1.03
C ASN A 67 -3.95 -10.79 -0.06
N THR A 68 -5.08 -11.34 0.33
CA THR A 68 -6.07 -11.90 -0.59
C THR A 68 -7.44 -11.39 -0.19
N ARG A 69 -8.19 -10.86 -1.16
CA ARG A 69 -9.61 -10.59 -0.98
C ARG A 69 -10.42 -11.64 -1.71
N ARG A 70 -11.50 -12.09 -1.08
CA ARG A 70 -12.49 -12.93 -1.74
C ARG A 70 -13.43 -12.03 -2.53
N VAL A 71 -13.58 -12.31 -3.82
CA VAL A 71 -14.49 -11.59 -4.72
C VAL A 71 -15.55 -12.57 -5.17
N PHE A 72 -16.80 -12.31 -4.81
CA PHE A 72 -17.95 -13.09 -5.27
C PHE A 72 -18.20 -12.79 -6.76
N LYS A 73 -18.46 -13.84 -7.54
CA LYS A 73 -18.72 -13.73 -8.97
C LYS A 73 -20.22 -13.70 -9.23
N PHE A 74 -20.85 -12.58 -8.90
CA PHE A 74 -22.30 -12.42 -8.99
C PHE A 74 -22.86 -12.71 -10.39
N ASP A 75 -22.12 -12.35 -11.44
CA ASP A 75 -22.51 -12.60 -12.84
C ASP A 75 -22.56 -14.10 -13.22
N SER A 76 -22.01 -14.98 -12.39
CA SER A 76 -22.00 -16.43 -12.60
C SER A 76 -22.91 -17.20 -11.64
N VAL A 77 -23.67 -16.49 -10.80
CA VAL A 77 -24.57 -17.12 -9.82
C VAL A 77 -25.83 -17.58 -10.53
N THR A 78 -26.20 -18.84 -10.34
CA THR A 78 -27.46 -19.38 -10.86
C THR A 78 -28.61 -19.14 -9.87
N ASP A 79 -29.85 -19.19 -10.34
CA ASP A 79 -31.03 -19.03 -9.47
C ASP A 79 -31.06 -20.07 -8.34
N LEU A 80 -30.60 -21.29 -8.62
CA LEU A 80 -30.45 -22.34 -7.60
C LEU A 80 -29.51 -21.91 -6.47
N GLN A 81 -28.37 -21.29 -6.80
CA GLN A 81 -27.39 -20.81 -5.81
C GLN A 81 -27.91 -19.60 -5.02
N TRP A 82 -28.77 -18.77 -5.62
CA TRP A 82 -29.46 -17.70 -4.90
C TRP A 82 -30.47 -18.26 -3.90
N THR A 83 -31.23 -19.28 -4.28
CA THR A 83 -32.16 -19.98 -3.39
C THR A 83 -31.40 -20.66 -2.25
N GLU A 84 -30.33 -21.39 -2.54
CA GLU A 84 -29.46 -22.00 -1.51
C GLU A 84 -28.86 -20.94 -0.58
N PHE A 85 -28.46 -19.78 -1.11
CA PHE A 85 -27.99 -18.65 -0.29
C PHE A 85 -29.08 -18.12 0.65
N ALA A 86 -30.30 -17.93 0.16
CA ALA A 86 -31.43 -17.44 0.95
C ALA A 86 -31.78 -18.43 2.06
N ASP A 87 -31.96 -19.71 1.73
CA ASP A 87 -32.24 -20.78 2.69
C ASP A 87 -31.15 -20.85 3.77
N LYS A 88 -29.89 -20.70 3.35
CA LYS A 88 -28.75 -20.69 4.28
C LYS A 88 -28.70 -19.44 5.14
N ALA A 89 -29.04 -18.28 4.60
CA ALA A 89 -29.09 -17.03 5.36
C ALA A 89 -30.18 -17.12 6.44
N ASP A 90 -31.38 -17.56 6.07
CA ASP A 90 -32.51 -17.73 6.96
C ASP A 90 -32.22 -18.76 8.05
N ALA A 91 -31.61 -19.90 7.70
CA ALA A 91 -31.24 -20.94 8.67
C ALA A 91 -30.21 -20.48 9.71
N ILE A 92 -29.37 -19.47 9.41
CA ILE A 92 -28.35 -18.96 10.34
C ILE A 92 -28.91 -17.74 11.12
N CYS A 93 -30.02 -17.14 10.69
CA CYS A 93 -30.73 -16.09 11.41
C CYS A 93 -31.57 -16.68 12.55
N ASP A 94 -30.94 -16.78 13.73
CA ASP A 94 -31.45 -17.43 14.94
C ASP A 94 -32.23 -16.50 15.88
N VAL A 95 -32.33 -15.22 15.57
CA VAL A 95 -32.89 -14.19 16.46
C VAL A 95 -34.31 -13.82 16.06
N SER A 96 -35.23 -13.73 17.03
CA SER A 96 -36.59 -13.31 16.75
C SER A 96 -36.64 -11.84 16.29
N PRO A 97 -37.58 -11.47 15.38
CA PRO A 97 -37.73 -10.09 14.92
C PRO A 97 -37.95 -9.08 16.05
N SER A 98 -38.66 -9.49 17.12
CA SER A 98 -38.90 -8.68 18.31
C SER A 98 -37.62 -8.38 19.10
N THR A 99 -36.74 -9.38 19.24
CA THR A 99 -35.45 -9.22 19.91
C THR A 99 -34.53 -8.36 19.05
N PHE A 100 -34.46 -8.64 17.74
CA PHE A 100 -33.64 -7.88 16.79
C PHE A 100 -34.03 -6.39 16.76
N SER A 101 -35.32 -6.08 16.79
CA SER A 101 -35.82 -4.69 16.75
C SER A 101 -35.54 -3.89 18.03
N SER A 102 -35.20 -4.56 19.14
CA SER A 102 -34.83 -3.89 20.39
C SER A 102 -33.34 -3.55 20.48
N TRP A 103 -32.54 -3.99 19.51
CA TRP A 103 -31.10 -3.75 19.51
C TRP A 103 -30.74 -2.35 19.02
N HIS A 104 -29.55 -1.90 19.41
CA HIS A 104 -28.94 -0.71 18.83
C HIS A 104 -28.59 -0.95 17.34
N ILE A 105 -28.73 0.07 16.50
CA ILE A 105 -28.54 -0.03 15.04
C ILE A 105 -27.19 -0.67 14.63
N ASN A 106 -26.11 -0.32 15.34
CA ASN A 106 -24.79 -0.92 15.05
C ASN A 106 -24.77 -2.43 15.29
N GLN A 107 -25.42 -2.90 16.36
CA GLN A 107 -25.52 -4.33 16.67
C GLN A 107 -26.39 -5.06 15.64
N MET A 108 -27.47 -4.41 15.17
CA MET A 108 -28.30 -4.93 14.07
C MET A 108 -27.48 -5.09 12.79
N CYS A 109 -26.73 -4.06 12.40
CA CYS A 109 -25.89 -4.08 11.20
C CYS A 109 -24.77 -5.12 11.29
N GLU A 110 -24.07 -5.23 12.41
CA GLU A 110 -23.02 -6.22 12.63
C GLU A 110 -23.57 -7.65 12.59
N TYR A 111 -24.73 -7.88 13.19
CA TYR A 111 -25.41 -9.17 13.16
C TYR A 111 -25.77 -9.57 11.73
N LEU A 112 -26.49 -8.71 10.99
CA LEU A 112 -26.90 -8.97 9.62
C LEU A 112 -25.69 -9.17 8.70
N GLN A 113 -24.70 -8.29 8.78
CA GLN A 113 -23.48 -8.39 7.98
C GLN A 113 -22.78 -9.73 8.20
N SER A 114 -22.64 -10.16 9.46
CA SER A 114 -22.01 -11.44 9.81
C SER A 114 -22.76 -12.64 9.21
N ARG A 115 -24.09 -12.64 9.29
CA ARG A 115 -24.95 -13.72 8.76
C ARG A 115 -24.94 -13.78 7.24
N ILE A 116 -25.10 -12.64 6.58
CA ILE A 116 -25.03 -12.50 5.12
C ILE A 116 -23.67 -12.99 4.61
N LEU A 117 -22.57 -12.54 5.22
CA LEU A 117 -21.23 -12.97 4.81
C LEU A 117 -21.02 -14.47 5.05
N LYS A 118 -21.56 -15.04 6.15
CA LYS A 118 -21.43 -16.47 6.45
C LYS A 118 -22.18 -17.33 5.45
N ALA A 119 -23.40 -16.93 5.07
CA ALA A 119 -24.19 -17.61 4.04
C ALA A 119 -23.51 -17.49 2.66
N ALA A 120 -23.14 -16.25 2.26
CA ALA A 120 -22.50 -15.99 0.97
C ALA A 120 -21.19 -16.79 0.81
N ASN A 121 -20.38 -16.89 1.86
CA ASN A 121 -19.15 -17.67 1.84
C ASN A 121 -19.35 -19.18 1.68
N ALA A 122 -20.53 -19.70 2.01
CA ALA A 122 -20.85 -21.11 1.93
C ALA A 122 -21.49 -21.49 0.59
N THR A 123 -22.30 -20.60 0.00
CA THR A 123 -23.15 -20.93 -1.14
C THR A 123 -22.75 -20.23 -2.44
N LEU A 124 -22.19 -19.01 -2.37
CA LEU A 124 -21.92 -18.24 -3.58
C LEU A 124 -20.53 -18.54 -4.19
N PRO A 125 -20.44 -18.64 -5.52
CA PRO A 125 -19.17 -18.78 -6.22
C PRO A 125 -18.29 -17.55 -5.95
N SER A 126 -17.05 -17.80 -5.56
CA SER A 126 -16.08 -16.74 -5.29
C SER A 126 -14.69 -17.11 -5.77
N SER A 127 -13.89 -16.09 -6.05
CA SER A 127 -12.46 -16.22 -6.36
C SER A 127 -11.63 -15.50 -5.31
N THR A 128 -10.50 -16.10 -4.97
CA THR A 128 -9.53 -15.48 -4.06
C THR A 128 -8.56 -14.67 -4.92
N VAL A 129 -8.70 -13.35 -4.90
CA VAL A 129 -7.81 -12.43 -5.60
C VAL A 129 -6.71 -12.00 -4.64
N GLY A 130 -5.50 -12.48 -4.89
CA GLY A 130 -4.30 -11.97 -4.23
C GLY A 130 -3.94 -10.58 -4.75
N ASN A 131 -3.47 -9.70 -3.88
CA ASN A 131 -2.74 -8.50 -4.28
C ASN A 131 -1.32 -8.89 -4.72
N ASN A 132 -1.23 -9.87 -5.62
CA ASN A 132 0.02 -10.48 -6.09
C ASN A 132 0.62 -9.69 -7.26
N TYR A 133 0.12 -8.48 -7.52
CA TYR A 133 0.79 -7.57 -8.43
C TYR A 133 2.05 -7.05 -7.73
N THR A 134 3.11 -7.84 -7.82
CA THR A 134 4.45 -7.29 -7.77
C THR A 134 4.72 -6.74 -9.17
N PRO A 135 4.96 -5.42 -9.34
CA PRO A 135 5.55 -4.93 -10.57
C PRO A 135 6.72 -5.85 -10.90
N LYS A 136 6.75 -6.41 -12.11
CA LYS A 136 7.86 -7.26 -12.54
C LYS A 136 9.07 -6.36 -12.74
N VAL A 137 9.71 -5.99 -11.64
CA VAL A 137 10.98 -5.28 -11.63
C VAL A 137 11.99 -6.19 -12.33
N PRO A 138 12.79 -5.67 -13.28
CA PRO A 138 13.83 -6.46 -13.92
C PRO A 138 14.75 -7.08 -12.87
N LYS A 139 15.15 -8.33 -13.08
CA LYS A 139 16.05 -9.05 -12.15
C LYS A 139 17.34 -8.25 -11.87
N ASP A 140 17.85 -7.55 -12.87
CA ASP A 140 19.06 -6.73 -12.74
C ASP A 140 18.86 -5.56 -11.76
N LEU A 141 17.69 -4.90 -11.78
CA LEU A 141 17.37 -3.80 -10.87
C LEU A 141 17.16 -4.33 -9.42
N GLU A 142 16.61 -5.53 -9.28
CA GLU A 142 16.51 -6.21 -7.99
C GLU A 142 17.90 -6.55 -7.43
N ILE A 143 18.79 -7.11 -8.24
CA ILE A 143 20.18 -7.42 -7.88
C ILE A 143 20.90 -6.13 -7.46
N LEU A 144 20.76 -5.05 -8.24
CA LEU A 144 21.33 -3.73 -7.93
C LEU A 144 20.81 -3.20 -6.59
N THR A 145 19.51 -3.33 -6.32
CA THR A 145 18.90 -2.96 -5.03
C THR A 145 19.54 -3.73 -3.88
N GLN A 146 19.75 -5.04 -4.04
CA GLN A 146 20.39 -5.88 -3.01
C GLN A 146 21.83 -5.45 -2.74
N HIS A 147 22.60 -5.08 -3.77
CA HIS A 147 23.97 -4.56 -3.60
C HIS A 147 23.98 -3.22 -2.86
N TYR A 148 23.08 -2.30 -3.21
CA TYR A 148 22.91 -1.03 -2.51
C TYR A 148 22.55 -1.23 -1.03
N GLN A 149 21.60 -2.13 -0.73
CA GLN A 149 21.23 -2.47 0.65
C GLN A 149 22.38 -3.14 1.42
N PHE A 150 23.21 -3.94 0.76
CA PHE A 150 24.42 -4.51 1.37
C PHE A 150 25.38 -3.40 1.79
N LEU A 151 25.67 -2.43 0.92
CA LEU A 151 26.56 -1.30 1.25
C LEU A 151 26.04 -0.50 2.44
N ASN A 152 24.74 -0.20 2.47
CA ASN A 152 24.16 0.55 3.59
C ASN A 152 24.26 -0.21 4.93
N ARG A 153 24.04 -1.53 4.92
CA ARG A 153 24.23 -2.39 6.10
C ARG A 153 25.68 -2.42 6.54
N LEU A 154 26.61 -2.54 5.59
CA LEU A 154 28.05 -2.53 5.86
C LEU A 154 28.49 -1.20 6.48
N MET A 155 28.15 -0.08 5.86
CA MET A 155 28.45 1.26 6.38
C MET A 155 27.84 1.46 7.77
N HIS A 156 26.63 0.98 8.01
CA HIS A 156 26.01 1.03 9.32
C HIS A 156 26.81 0.23 10.37
N SER A 157 27.25 -0.98 10.02
CA SER A 157 28.07 -1.80 10.92
C SER A 157 29.42 -1.14 11.27
N ILE A 158 30.06 -0.49 10.29
CA ILE A 158 31.32 0.25 10.52
C ILE A 158 31.07 1.49 11.38
N ARG A 159 29.95 2.21 11.17
CA ARG A 159 29.56 3.35 12.02
C ARG A 159 29.29 2.91 13.46
N LEU A 160 28.74 1.71 13.69
CA LEU A 160 28.58 1.16 15.02
C LEU A 160 29.93 0.86 15.67
N LEU A 161 30.88 0.27 14.94
CA LEU A 161 32.25 0.05 15.44
C LEU A 161 32.98 1.35 15.77
N ARG A 162 32.78 2.39 14.95
CA ARG A 162 33.27 3.74 15.21
C ARG A 162 32.66 4.34 16.49
N LYS A 163 31.35 4.12 16.73
CA LYS A 163 30.65 4.64 17.91
C LYS A 163 31.00 3.86 19.19
N TYR A 164 31.23 2.56 19.08
CA TYR A 164 31.51 1.65 20.19
C TYR A 164 32.79 0.83 19.96
N PRO A 165 33.98 1.44 20.03
CA PRO A 165 35.24 0.77 19.67
C PRO A 165 35.56 -0.48 20.51
N LEU A 166 35.06 -0.55 21.74
CA LEU A 166 35.24 -1.69 22.66
C LEU A 166 34.51 -2.96 22.19
N THR A 167 33.53 -2.83 21.29
CA THR A 167 32.80 -3.98 20.72
C THR A 167 33.59 -4.70 19.62
N TYR A 168 34.73 -4.15 19.23
CA TYR A 168 35.58 -4.73 18.20
C TYR A 168 36.08 -6.12 18.60
N SER A 169 36.02 -7.06 17.66
CA SER A 169 36.41 -8.45 17.91
C SER A 169 36.87 -9.13 16.62
N VAL A 170 37.53 -10.28 16.76
CA VAL A 170 37.99 -11.11 15.63
C VAL A 170 36.84 -11.50 14.69
N ALA A 171 35.62 -11.61 15.20
CA ALA A 171 34.44 -11.88 14.37
C ALA A 171 34.16 -10.76 13.35
N HIS A 172 34.53 -9.52 13.65
CA HIS A 172 34.39 -8.39 12.73
C HIS A 172 35.42 -8.47 11.59
N GLU A 173 36.65 -8.90 11.87
CA GLU A 173 37.66 -9.16 10.84
C GLU A 173 37.23 -10.29 9.89
N HIS A 174 36.70 -11.38 10.44
CA HIS A 174 36.20 -12.49 9.62
C HIS A 174 35.00 -12.06 8.75
N LYS A 175 34.07 -11.27 9.30
CA LYS A 175 32.97 -10.70 8.50
C LYS A 175 33.49 -9.74 7.44
N TRP A 176 34.51 -8.93 7.76
CA TRP A 176 35.14 -8.01 6.84
C TRP A 176 35.77 -8.72 5.65
N SER A 177 36.50 -9.82 5.84
CA SER A 177 37.09 -10.58 4.72
C SER A 177 36.03 -11.12 3.75
N VAL A 178 34.89 -11.60 4.27
CA VAL A 178 33.74 -12.01 3.44
C VAL A 178 33.13 -10.80 2.71
N HIS A 179 32.99 -9.67 3.39
CA HIS A 179 32.45 -8.44 2.80
C HIS A 179 33.39 -7.85 1.74
N LEU A 180 34.71 -7.95 1.91
CA LEU A 180 35.71 -7.54 0.94
C LEU A 180 35.53 -8.28 -0.38
N ILE A 181 35.40 -9.60 -0.37
CA ILE A 181 35.16 -10.38 -1.61
C ILE A 181 33.91 -9.88 -2.32
N ARG A 182 32.83 -9.66 -1.57
CA ARG A 182 31.57 -9.14 -2.13
C ARG A 182 31.72 -7.72 -2.69
N LEU A 183 32.47 -6.85 -2.03
CA LEU A 183 32.76 -5.50 -2.51
C LEU A 183 33.53 -5.53 -3.83
N HIS A 184 34.56 -6.36 -3.94
CA HIS A 184 35.31 -6.52 -5.19
C HIS A 184 34.41 -7.01 -6.33
N ASN A 185 33.54 -7.99 -6.06
CA ASN A 185 32.58 -8.45 -7.06
C ASN A 185 31.62 -7.35 -7.52
N ILE A 186 31.15 -6.49 -6.61
CA ILE A 186 30.32 -5.32 -6.94
C ILE A 186 31.11 -4.33 -7.81
N LEU A 187 32.34 -4.01 -7.43
CA LEU A 187 33.20 -3.09 -8.20
C LEU A 187 33.43 -3.62 -9.62
N GLN A 188 33.66 -4.92 -9.79
CA GLN A 188 33.84 -5.55 -11.09
C GLN A 188 32.55 -5.53 -11.92
N LEU A 189 31.42 -5.88 -11.30
CA LEU A 189 30.12 -5.93 -11.96
C LEU A 189 29.71 -4.56 -12.52
N TYR A 190 29.95 -3.48 -11.76
CA TYR A 190 29.58 -2.12 -12.13
C TYR A 190 30.79 -1.26 -12.52
N LYS A 191 31.87 -1.85 -13.05
CA LYS A 191 33.12 -1.13 -13.37
C LYS A 191 32.94 0.10 -14.26
N LYS A 192 31.92 0.09 -15.14
CA LYS A 192 31.61 1.21 -16.04
C LYS A 192 30.91 2.39 -15.33
N VAL A 193 30.33 2.14 -14.16
CA VAL A 193 29.60 3.13 -13.36
C VAL A 193 30.56 3.94 -12.50
N PHE A 194 31.68 3.34 -12.08
CA PHE A 194 32.63 3.98 -11.19
C PHE A 194 33.69 4.76 -11.99
N THR A 195 33.91 6.01 -11.62
CA THR A 195 34.99 6.86 -12.14
C THR A 195 36.30 6.68 -11.39
N PHE A 196 36.28 5.90 -10.30
CA PHE A 196 37.44 5.61 -9.45
C PHE A 196 37.34 4.19 -8.89
N VAL A 197 38.48 3.56 -8.62
CA VAL A 197 38.56 2.23 -8.02
C VAL A 197 39.16 2.38 -6.61
N PRO A 198 38.37 2.19 -5.54
CA PRO A 198 38.90 2.21 -4.18
C PRO A 198 39.81 1.02 -3.92
N THR A 199 40.90 1.27 -3.20
CA THR A 199 41.75 0.23 -2.64
C THR A 199 41.27 -0.07 -1.23
N PHE A 200 40.59 -1.21 -1.05
CA PHE A 200 40.10 -1.57 0.27
C PHE A 200 41.20 -2.16 1.16
N PRO A 201 41.18 -1.84 2.46
CA PRO A 201 42.13 -2.37 3.43
C PRO A 201 41.90 -3.87 3.66
N PRO A 202 42.96 -4.70 3.71
CA PRO A 202 42.83 -6.14 3.88
C PRO A 202 42.33 -6.53 5.29
N SER A 203 42.54 -5.66 6.27
CA SER A 203 42.06 -5.84 7.64
C SER A 203 41.36 -4.59 8.14
N LEU A 204 40.25 -4.80 8.84
CA LEU A 204 39.41 -3.73 9.37
C LEU A 204 40.13 -2.99 10.53
N SER A 205 41.06 -3.64 11.22
CA SER A 205 41.87 -3.05 12.29
C SER A 205 42.72 -1.87 11.80
N SER A 206 43.26 -1.96 10.58
CA SER A 206 44.09 -0.90 9.99
C SER A 206 43.32 0.42 9.83
N CYS A 207 42.00 0.33 9.63
CA CYS A 207 41.09 1.46 9.48
C CYS A 207 40.79 2.16 10.82
N ARG A 208 41.27 1.65 11.96
CA ARG A 208 41.00 2.28 13.26
C ARG A 208 41.84 3.54 13.46
N GLN A 209 42.97 3.65 12.77
CA GLN A 209 43.91 4.77 12.91
C GLN A 209 43.27 6.10 12.51
N ASP A 210 42.43 6.10 11.47
CA ASP A 210 41.68 7.27 11.00
C ASP A 210 40.20 7.24 11.43
N ASN A 211 39.87 6.40 12.41
CA ASN A 211 38.50 6.18 12.89
C ASN A 211 37.52 5.82 11.76
N PHE A 212 37.96 4.97 10.82
CA PHE A 212 37.22 4.48 9.66
C PHE A 212 36.80 5.57 8.66
N LYS A 213 37.40 6.77 8.73
CA LYS A 213 36.97 7.91 7.92
C LYS A 213 37.14 7.63 6.42
N SER A 214 38.35 7.27 6.00
CA SER A 214 38.67 6.97 4.59
C SER A 214 37.79 5.85 4.05
N LEU A 215 37.66 4.75 4.81
CA LEU A 215 36.82 3.62 4.42
C LEU A 215 35.34 4.01 4.26
N LEU A 216 34.80 4.82 5.18
CA LEU A 216 33.42 5.28 5.10
C LEU A 216 33.20 6.23 3.93
N ASP A 217 34.18 7.06 3.60
CA ASP A 217 34.14 7.97 2.45
C ASP A 217 34.14 7.19 1.12
N ASP A 218 35.01 6.17 0.99
CA ASP A 218 35.04 5.27 -0.16
C ASP A 218 33.71 4.52 -0.35
N LEU A 219 33.21 3.89 0.72
CA LEU A 219 31.92 3.19 0.69
C LEU A 219 30.75 4.13 0.38
N SER A 220 30.80 5.37 0.86
CA SER A 220 29.81 6.41 0.57
C SER A 220 29.84 6.80 -0.90
N ASN A 221 31.02 6.97 -1.50
CA ASN A 221 31.18 7.29 -2.91
C ASN A 221 30.66 6.16 -3.82
N ILE A 222 30.95 4.91 -3.48
CA ILE A 222 30.39 3.73 -4.16
C ILE A 222 28.87 3.73 -4.05
N SER A 223 28.34 3.91 -2.83
CA SER A 223 26.90 3.90 -2.57
C SER A 223 26.17 4.98 -3.37
N LYS A 224 26.72 6.20 -3.44
CA LYS A 224 26.18 7.30 -4.26
C LYS A 224 26.19 6.95 -5.75
N SER A 225 27.29 6.39 -6.26
CA SER A 225 27.41 6.01 -7.67
C SER A 225 26.40 4.92 -8.05
N LEU A 226 26.28 3.87 -7.23
CA LEU A 226 25.27 2.82 -7.44
C LEU A 226 23.84 3.34 -7.29
N ARG A 227 23.58 4.28 -6.39
CA ARG A 227 22.27 4.91 -6.26
C ARG A 227 21.92 5.74 -7.50
N GLY A 228 22.88 6.49 -8.03
CA GLY A 228 22.70 7.22 -9.30
C GLY A 228 22.38 6.26 -10.45
N PHE A 229 23.13 5.17 -10.56
CA PHE A 229 22.90 4.13 -11.56
C PHE A 229 21.53 3.44 -11.39
N HIS A 230 21.12 3.13 -10.16
CA HIS A 230 19.80 2.56 -9.87
C HIS A 230 18.68 3.49 -10.34
N LEU A 231 18.76 4.78 -10.00
CA LEU A 231 17.75 5.76 -10.42
C LEU A 231 17.66 5.88 -11.95
N LEU A 232 18.80 5.78 -12.64
CA LEU A 232 18.84 5.76 -14.10
C LEU A 232 18.14 4.52 -14.67
N GLN A 233 18.50 3.32 -14.20
CA GLN A 233 17.87 2.08 -14.65
C GLN A 233 16.37 2.01 -14.34
N GLU A 234 15.97 2.48 -13.17
CA GLU A 234 14.56 2.57 -12.78
C GLU A 234 13.79 3.47 -13.75
N LYS A 235 14.34 4.63 -14.09
CA LYS A 235 13.75 5.53 -15.08
C LYS A 235 13.67 4.89 -16.47
N GLU A 236 14.74 4.28 -16.95
CA GLU A 236 14.77 3.59 -18.25
C GLU A 236 13.72 2.47 -18.33
N PHE A 237 13.54 1.74 -17.23
CA PHE A 237 12.50 0.71 -17.12
C PHE A 237 11.09 1.31 -17.18
N GLN A 238 10.83 2.38 -16.42
CA GLN A 238 9.54 3.07 -16.46
C GLN A 238 9.24 3.62 -17.86
N ASP A 239 10.21 4.26 -18.49
CA ASP A 239 10.07 4.80 -19.85
C ASP A 239 9.78 3.68 -20.86
N SER A 240 10.45 2.53 -20.73
CA SER A 240 10.21 1.37 -21.60
C SER A 240 8.82 0.77 -21.39
N PHE A 241 8.36 0.71 -20.14
CA PHE A 241 7.03 0.21 -19.79
C PHE A 241 5.92 1.14 -20.32
N ILE A 242 6.10 2.45 -20.21
CA ILE A 242 5.19 3.45 -20.77
C ILE A 242 5.13 3.32 -22.30
N ARG A 243 6.28 3.21 -22.97
CA ARG A 243 6.32 3.02 -24.43
C ARG A 243 5.62 1.75 -24.87
N ALA A 244 5.88 0.62 -24.21
CA ALA A 244 5.21 -0.64 -24.52
C ALA A 244 3.67 -0.53 -24.40
N HIS A 245 3.18 0.14 -23.35
CA HIS A 245 1.74 0.38 -23.21
C HIS A 245 1.16 1.32 -24.26
N LEU A 246 1.92 2.31 -24.72
CA LEU A 246 1.51 3.17 -25.83
C LEU A 246 1.45 2.38 -27.14
N ASP A 247 2.44 1.53 -27.40
CA ASP A 247 2.47 0.67 -28.58
C ASP A 247 1.30 -0.33 -28.58
N ASP A 248 1.03 -0.99 -27.45
CA ASP A 248 -0.14 -1.87 -27.28
C ASP A 248 -1.44 -1.12 -27.54
N ARG A 249 -1.55 0.12 -27.05
CA ARG A 249 -2.73 0.95 -27.28
C ARG A 249 -2.87 1.35 -28.75
N ASN A 250 -1.78 1.72 -29.42
CA ASN A 250 -1.80 2.01 -30.86
C ASN A 250 -2.20 0.77 -31.67
N ASN A 251 -1.70 -0.41 -31.31
CA ASN A 251 -2.09 -1.67 -31.94
C ASN A 251 -3.59 -1.96 -31.73
N ASN A 252 -4.10 -1.74 -30.51
CA ASN A 252 -5.52 -1.90 -30.22
C ASN A 252 -6.38 -0.88 -30.98
N PHE A 253 -5.89 0.34 -31.22
CA PHE A 253 -6.63 1.32 -32.04
C PHE A 253 -6.90 0.78 -33.45
N GLU A 254 -5.92 0.09 -34.04
CA GLU A 254 -6.04 -0.51 -35.37
C GLU A 254 -6.79 -1.85 -35.38
N THR A 255 -6.72 -2.64 -34.30
CA THR A 255 -7.19 -4.05 -34.28
C THR A 255 -8.43 -4.32 -33.42
N ASP A 256 -8.64 -3.58 -32.33
CA ASP A 256 -9.76 -3.73 -31.40
C ASP A 256 -10.10 -2.41 -30.68
N LEU A 257 -11.03 -1.67 -31.29
CA LEU A 257 -11.48 -0.38 -30.78
C LEU A 257 -12.09 -0.47 -29.37
N SER A 258 -12.69 -1.60 -28.98
CA SER A 258 -13.24 -1.77 -27.63
C SER A 258 -12.11 -1.83 -26.60
N SER A 259 -11.09 -2.65 -26.84
CA SER A 259 -9.91 -2.76 -25.98
C SER A 259 -9.12 -1.45 -25.92
N PHE A 260 -9.05 -0.70 -27.04
CA PHE A 260 -8.50 0.65 -27.05
C PHE A 260 -9.27 1.58 -26.12
N ILE A 261 -10.60 1.65 -26.24
CA ILE A 261 -11.45 2.54 -25.43
C ILE A 261 -11.30 2.19 -23.94
N ASP A 262 -11.30 0.90 -23.58
CA ASP A 262 -11.15 0.46 -22.19
C ASP A 262 -9.80 0.87 -21.59
N SER A 263 -8.71 0.66 -22.34
CA SER A 263 -7.35 1.07 -21.93
C SER A 263 -7.21 2.60 -21.87
N ALA A 264 -7.73 3.30 -22.89
CA ALA A 264 -7.66 4.75 -23.05
C ALA A 264 -8.35 5.51 -21.92
N LEU A 265 -9.50 5.02 -21.51
CA LEU A 265 -10.29 5.67 -20.47
C LEU A 265 -9.72 5.36 -19.08
N SER A 266 -8.98 4.26 -18.90
CA SER A 266 -8.50 3.77 -17.60
C SER A 266 -9.63 3.70 -16.56
N ARG A 267 -10.86 3.44 -17.01
CA ARG A 267 -12.06 3.38 -16.17
C ARG A 267 -12.40 1.93 -15.92
N THR A 268 -12.59 1.56 -14.66
CA THR A 268 -13.46 0.42 -14.34
C THR A 268 -14.86 0.78 -14.83
N ARG A 269 -15.38 0.05 -15.83
CA ARG A 269 -16.73 0.28 -16.37
C ARG A 269 -17.73 0.29 -15.20
N ARG A 270 -18.26 1.47 -14.86
CA ARG A 270 -19.42 1.57 -13.97
C ARG A 270 -20.62 1.16 -14.82
N ARG A 271 -20.97 -0.12 -14.77
CA ARG A 271 -22.20 -0.62 -15.38
C ARG A 271 -23.35 -0.21 -14.46
N ILE A 272 -24.31 0.53 -15.01
CA ILE A 272 -25.62 0.67 -14.37
C ILE A 272 -26.46 -0.47 -14.93
N THR A 273 -26.71 -1.49 -14.10
CA THR A 273 -27.72 -2.51 -14.42
C THR A 273 -29.06 -1.90 -14.03
N LEU A 274 -29.93 -1.66 -15.02
CA LEU A 274 -31.29 -1.22 -14.76
C LEU A 274 -32.17 -2.47 -14.65
N ASP A 275 -32.41 -2.91 -13.42
CA ASP A 275 -33.14 -4.17 -13.16
C ASP A 275 -34.61 -4.10 -13.58
N ARG A 276 -35.22 -2.90 -13.52
CA ARG A 276 -36.61 -2.65 -13.91
C ARG A 276 -36.75 -1.27 -14.52
N VAL A 277 -37.01 -1.20 -15.83
CA VAL A 277 -37.28 0.06 -16.53
C VAL A 277 -38.77 0.14 -16.80
N PHE A 278 -39.46 0.96 -16.01
CA PHE A 278 -40.88 1.21 -16.15
C PHE A 278 -41.11 2.51 -16.92
N ILE A 279 -41.82 2.41 -18.04
CA ILE A 279 -42.33 3.56 -18.77
C ILE A 279 -43.68 3.90 -18.17
N ASP A 280 -43.76 5.02 -17.46
CA ASP A 280 -45.00 5.54 -16.91
C ASP A 280 -45.74 6.35 -17.98
N HIS A 281 -46.57 5.67 -18.78
CA HIS A 281 -47.45 6.28 -19.78
C HIS A 281 -48.90 6.21 -19.29
N PRO A 282 -49.68 7.31 -19.33
CA PRO A 282 -51.00 7.40 -18.70
C PRO A 282 -52.04 6.39 -19.20
N THR A 283 -51.87 5.86 -20.41
CA THR A 283 -52.76 4.84 -20.98
C THR A 283 -52.11 3.47 -21.19
N HIS A 284 -50.77 3.38 -21.17
CA HIS A 284 -50.05 2.15 -21.50
C HIS A 284 -48.75 2.04 -20.69
N PRO A 285 -48.84 1.84 -19.36
CA PRO A 285 -47.67 1.59 -18.56
C PRO A 285 -46.97 0.32 -19.05
N GLN A 286 -45.66 0.38 -19.27
CA GLN A 286 -44.89 -0.75 -19.80
C GLN A 286 -43.62 -0.99 -19.00
N LEU A 287 -43.43 -2.22 -18.52
CA LEU A 287 -42.16 -2.67 -17.98
C LEU A 287 -41.31 -3.25 -19.11
N LEU A 288 -40.24 -2.55 -19.50
CA LEU A 288 -39.39 -2.95 -20.64
C LEU A 288 -38.53 -4.19 -20.36
N THR A 289 -38.40 -4.59 -19.10
CA THR A 289 -37.54 -5.68 -18.65
C THR A 289 -38.31 -6.97 -18.35
N ASP A 290 -39.59 -7.04 -18.71
CA ASP A 290 -40.39 -8.25 -18.50
C ASP A 290 -39.95 -9.37 -19.47
N PRO A 291 -39.86 -10.65 -19.05
CA PRO A 291 -39.64 -11.75 -19.95
C PRO A 291 -40.78 -11.81 -20.98
N LYS A 292 -40.46 -12.04 -22.24
CA LYS A 292 -41.50 -12.41 -23.21
C LYS A 292 -41.88 -13.85 -22.94
N ASP A 293 -43.17 -14.11 -22.75
CA ASP A 293 -43.76 -15.45 -22.69
C ASP A 293 -43.33 -16.32 -23.90
#